data_AF-A0A1I6P043-F1
#
_entry.id   AF-A0A1I6P043-F1
#
_cell.length_a   1.000
_cell.length_b   1.000
_cell.length_c   1.000
_cell.angle_alpha   90.00
_cell.angle_beta   90.00
_cell.angle_gamma   90.00
#
_symmetry.space_group_name_H-M   'P 1'
#
loop_
_entity.id
_entity.type
_entity.pdbx_description
1 polymer ?
#
loop_
_entity_poly.entity_id
_entity_poly.type
_entity_poly.pdbx_seq_one_letter_code
_entity_poly.pdbx_strand_id
1 'polypeptide(L)' 'MIPDDTDILITHGPPFGILDETVYGKRTGGEELLLRVYQVKPKYHIFGHIHEDHGSFTKGETTFINNSILDD' A
#
# COMPACT_ATOMS: atom_id res chain seq x y z
N MET A 1 13.99 -7.00 4.17
CA MET A 1 13.39 -8.09 3.37
C MET A 1 12.06 -8.49 3.98
N ILE A 2 11.04 -8.76 3.16
CA ILE A 2 9.71 -9.25 3.60
C ILE A 2 9.72 -10.79 3.48
N PRO A 3 9.30 -11.58 4.48
CA PRO A 3 9.19 -13.05 4.38
C PRO A 3 8.12 -13.52 3.38
N ASP A 4 8.30 -14.70 2.76
CA ASP A 4 7.35 -15.27 1.77
C ASP A 4 6.04 -15.78 2.42
N ASP A 5 6.03 -16.05 3.72
CA ASP A 5 4.88 -16.50 4.51
C ASP A 5 4.15 -15.36 5.23
N THR A 6 4.39 -14.12 4.81
CA THR A 6 3.77 -12.94 5.44
C THR A 6 2.27 -12.89 5.13
N ASP A 7 1.42 -13.07 6.14
CA ASP A 7 -0.02 -12.87 6.02
C ASP A 7 -0.42 -11.37 6.03
N ILE A 8 0.24 -10.58 6.88
CA ILE A 8 -0.04 -9.16 7.08
C ILE A 8 1.27 -8.37 6.95
N LEU A 9 1.32 -7.49 5.96
CA LEU A 9 2.42 -6.57 5.75
C LEU A 9 2.02 -5.16 6.22
N ILE A 10 2.89 -4.53 7.01
CA ILE A 10 2.71 -3.14 7.43
C ILE A 10 3.93 -2.32 6.97
N THR A 11 3.70 -1.24 6.24
CA THR A 11 4.74 -0.29 5.81
C THR A 11 4.33 1.14 6.12
N HIS A 12 5.30 2.07 6.12
CA HIS A 12 4.97 3.48 6.29
C HIS A 12 4.18 4.03 5.09
N GLY A 13 4.72 3.88 3.89
CA GLY A 13 4.13 4.35 2.64
C GLY A 13 3.53 3.24 1.76
N PRO A 14 2.78 3.63 0.72
CA PRO A 14 2.09 2.71 -0.17
C PRO A 14 3.03 2.03 -1.20
N PRO A 15 2.62 0.88 -1.77
CA PRO A 15 3.20 0.39 -3.02
C PRO A 15 2.74 1.24 -4.21
N PHE A 16 3.58 1.30 -5.26
CA PHE A 16 3.29 2.13 -6.44
C PHE A 16 1.94 1.78 -7.09
N GLY A 17 1.13 2.79 -7.40
CA GLY A 17 -0.15 2.65 -8.08
C GLY A 17 -1.27 2.06 -7.24
N ILE A 18 -1.12 1.99 -5.91
CA ILE A 18 -2.12 1.49 -4.97
C ILE A 18 -2.28 2.47 -3.82
N LEU A 19 -3.37 3.22 -3.81
CA LEU A 19 -3.69 4.20 -2.76
C LEU A 19 -2.51 5.17 -2.51
N ASP A 20 -1.90 5.67 -3.59
CA ASP A 20 -0.63 6.41 -3.59
C ASP A 20 -0.68 7.73 -4.39
N GLU A 21 -1.87 8.17 -4.77
CA GLU A 21 -2.07 9.38 -5.57
C GLU A 21 -2.24 10.62 -4.68
N THR A 22 -1.40 11.62 -4.90
CA THR A 22 -1.49 12.93 -4.21
C THR A 22 -2.52 13.84 -4.87
N VAL A 23 -2.89 14.96 -4.22
CA VAL A 23 -3.76 16.00 -4.82
C VAL A 23 -3.26 16.57 -6.16
N TYR A 24 -1.97 16.42 -6.46
CA TYR A 24 -1.37 16.86 -7.72
C TYR A 24 -1.44 15.79 -8.83
N GLY A 25 -2.14 14.68 -8.60
CA GLY A 25 -2.21 13.54 -9.52
C GLY A 25 -0.90 12.77 -9.65
N LYS A 26 0.04 12.97 -8.71
CA LYS A 26 1.34 12.29 -8.70
C LYS A 26 1.26 11.04 -7.83
N ARG A 27 1.75 9.93 -8.37
CA ARG A 27 1.99 8.67 -7.66
C ARG A 27 3.34 8.66 -6.97
N THR A 28 3.37 8.22 -5.72
CA THR A 28 4.57 8.29 -4.87
C THR A 28 4.91 6.96 -4.19
N GLY A 29 4.14 5.91 -4.45
CA GLY A 29 4.38 4.59 -3.87
C GLY A 29 5.64 3.93 -4.41
N GLY A 30 6.15 2.95 -3.67
CA GLY A 30 7.37 2.22 -4.05
C GLY A 30 7.13 1.15 -5.11
N GLU A 31 7.84 1.20 -6.23
CA GLU A 31 7.77 0.18 -7.29
C GLU A 31 8.29 -1.19 -6.83
N GLU A 32 9.44 -1.21 -6.15
CA GLU A 32 10.00 -2.46 -5.60
C GLU A 32 9.08 -3.08 -4.55
N LEU A 33 8.40 -2.24 -3.75
CA LEU A 33 7.43 -2.69 -2.77
C LEU A 33 6.25 -3.38 -3.46
N LEU A 34 5.72 -2.80 -4.54
CA LEU A 34 4.66 -3.41 -5.34
C LEU A 34 5.07 -4.78 -5.88
N LEU A 35 6.27 -4.87 -6.46
CA LEU A 35 6.81 -6.13 -6.97
C LEU A 35 6.92 -7.18 -5.86
N ARG A 36 7.42 -6.79 -4.69
CA ARG A 36 7.56 -7.71 -3.56
C ARG A 36 6.21 -8.15 -3.01
N VAL A 37 5.23 -7.25 -2.93
CA VAL A 37 3.86 -7.60 -2.51
C VAL A 37 3.22 -8.61 -3.45
N TYR A 38 3.42 -8.49 -4.77
CA TYR A 38 2.90 -9.48 -5.71
C TYR A 38 3.61 -10.83 -5.69
N GLN A 39 4.84 -10.88 -5.18
CA GLN A 39 5.54 -12.15 -4.93
C GLN A 39 5.03 -12.83 -3.66
N VAL A 40 4.95 -12.07 -2.56
CA VAL A 40 4.57 -12.58 -1.23
C VAL A 40 3.07 -12.85 -1.12
N LYS A 41 2.24 -12.00 -1.73
CA LYS A 41 0.78 -12.04 -1.69
C LYS A 41 0.22 -12.09 -0.25
N PRO A 42 0.56 -11.10 0.61
CA PRO A 42 -0.06 -11.00 1.92
C PRO A 42 -1.57 -10.83 1.76
N LYS A 43 -2.35 -11.33 2.73
CA LYS A 43 -3.81 -11.11 2.76
C LYS A 43 -4.13 -9.63 2.97
N TYR A 44 -3.31 -8.96 3.78
CA TYR A 44 -3.44 -7.53 4.06
C TYR A 44 -2.12 -6.80 3.91
N HIS A 45 -2.13 -5.66 3.21
CA HIS A 45 -1.04 -4.70 3.20
C HIS A 45 -1.56 -3.36 3.71
N ILE A 46 -1.14 -2.98 4.92
CA ILE A 46 -1.58 -1.78 5.62
C ILE A 46 -0.45 -0.74 5.58
N PHE A 47 -0.80 0.49 5.23
CA PHE A 47 0.14 1.61 5.14
C PHE A 47 -0.58 2.94 5.37
N GLY A 48 0.16 4.04 5.29
CA GLY A 48 -0.35 5.39 5.39
C GLY A 48 0.40 6.34 4.45
N HIS A 49 0.81 7.49 4.99
CA HIS A 49 1.62 8.53 4.35
C HIS A 49 0.89 9.41 3.33
N ILE A 50 0.02 8.85 2.49
CA ILE A 50 -0.71 9.60 1.48
C ILE A 50 -2.11 9.89 2.01
N HIS A 51 -2.31 11.07 2.59
CA HIS A 51 -3.57 11.46 3.23
C HIS A 51 -4.72 11.56 2.22
N GLU A 52 -4.37 11.92 0.99
CA GLU A 52 -5.30 12.24 -0.09
C GLU A 52 -5.96 10.99 -0.70
N ASP A 53 -5.36 9.82 -0.51
CA ASP A 53 -5.82 8.54 -1.08
C ASP A 53 -6.15 7.52 0.01
N HIS A 54 -6.77 8.02 1.09
CA HIS A 54 -7.30 7.19 2.18
C HIS A 54 -8.32 6.17 1.66
N GLY A 55 -8.26 4.94 2.15
CA GLY A 55 -9.29 3.94 1.90
C GLY A 55 -8.76 2.53 1.81
N SER A 56 -9.51 1.67 1.13
CA SER A 56 -9.15 0.27 0.93
C SER A 56 -9.40 -0.16 -0.51
N PHE A 57 -8.49 -0.95 -1.05
CA PHE A 57 -8.58 -1.51 -2.39
C PHE A 57 -8.15 -2.97 -2.38
N THR A 58 -8.92 -3.86 -3.00
CA THR A 58 -8.57 -5.29 -3.07
C THR A 58 -8.18 -5.64 -4.49
N LYS A 59 -7.03 -6.31 -4.64
CA LYS A 59 -6.55 -6.83 -5.92
C LYS A 59 -5.97 -8.22 -5.75
N GLY A 60 -6.57 -9.18 -6.43
CA GLY A 60 -6.24 -10.60 -6.23
C GLY A 60 -6.56 -11.02 -4.80
N GLU A 61 -5.56 -11.58 -4.11
CA GLU A 61 -5.68 -12.09 -2.73
C GLU A 61 -5.31 -11.05 -1.67
N THR A 62 -4.80 -9.88 -2.08
CA THR A 62 -4.32 -8.83 -1.17
C THR A 62 -5.34 -7.70 -1.08
N THR A 63 -5.74 -7.39 0.15
CA THR A 63 -6.44 -6.16 0.51
C THR A 63 -5.43 -5.11 0.97
N PHE A 64 -5.36 -4.00 0.24
CA PHE A 64 -4.52 -2.86 0.53
C PHE A 64 -5.33 -1.82 1.32
N ILE A 65 -4.76 -1.26 2.37
CA ILE A 65 -5.45 -0.32 3.25
C ILE A 65 -4.54 0.87 3.56
N ASN A 66 -4.95 2.05 3.13
CA ASN A 66 -4.34 3.32 3.50
C ASN A 66 -5.09 3.90 4.70
N ASN A 67 -4.48 3.81 5.89
CA ASN A 67 -5.02 4.27 7.17
C ASN A 67 -4.58 5.70 7.53
N SER A 68 -4.24 6.53 6.55
CA SER A 68 -3.94 7.94 6.81
C SER A 68 -5.22 8.64 7.31
N ILE A 69 -5.20 9.12 8.56
CA ILE A 69 -6.36 9.70 9.25
C ILE A 69 -6.16 11.17 9.65
N LEU A 70 -4.96 11.72 9.42
CA LEU A 70 -4.74 13.15 9.55
C LEU A 70 -5.09 13.79 8.22
N ASP A 71 -5.95 14.80 8.27
CA ASP A 71 -6.07 15.79 7.20
C ASP A 71 -4.93 16.79 7.39
N ASP A 72 -4.26 17.19 6.31
CA ASP A 72 -3.27 18.28 6.33
C ASP A 72 -3.91 19.65 6.64
#